data_AF-A0A539EJZ0-F1
#
_entry.id   AF-A0A539EJZ0-F1
#
_cell.length_a   1.000
_cell.length_b   1.000
_cell.length_c   1.000
_cell.angle_alpha   90.00
_cell.angle_beta   90.00
_cell.angle_gamma   90.00
#
_symmetry.space_group_name_H-M   'P 1'
#
loop_
_entity.id
_entity.type
_entity.pdbx_description
1 polymer ?
#
loop_
_entity_poly.entity_id
_entity_poly.type
_entity_poly.pdbx_seq_one_letter_code
_entity_poly.pdbx_strand_id
1 'polypeptide(L)' 'MNERAGNRPDSRRIGLHPDFWQPLALSQSVKKGKTLGVSFAGDPIVLARTEAGAVFALEDRCAHRQVPLRLGT' A
#
# COMPACT_ATOMS: atom_id res chain seq x y z
N MET A 1 -35.01 3.45 6.72
CA MET A 1 -34.21 4.54 7.32
C MET A 1 -33.21 4.95 6.25
N ASN A 2 -33.43 6.12 5.64
CA ASN A 2 -32.68 6.61 4.50
C ASN A 2 -31.59 7.56 5.01
N GLU A 3 -30.35 7.07 5.13
CA GLU A 3 -29.21 7.90 5.51
C GLU A 3 -28.78 8.76 4.32
N ARG A 4 -29.06 10.06 4.43
CA ARG A 4 -28.63 11.09 3.48
C ARG A 4 -27.10 11.08 3.42
N ALA A 5 -26.56 10.90 2.21
CA ALA A 5 -25.14 11.11 1.91
C ALA A 5 -24.77 12.60 2.03
N GLY A 6 -24.71 13.10 3.26
CA GLY A 6 -24.27 14.45 3.59
C GLY A 6 -22.75 14.49 3.74
N ASN A 7 -22.09 15.16 2.79
CA ASN A 7 -20.72 15.70 2.89
C ASN A 7 -19.65 14.74 3.45
N ARG A 8 -19.35 13.64 2.72
CA ARG A 8 -18.09 12.92 2.95
C ARG A 8 -16.93 13.89 2.64
N PRO A 9 -16.02 14.16 3.59
CA PRO A 9 -14.91 15.08 3.36
C PRO A 9 -14.13 14.69 2.10
N ASP A 10 -13.86 15.66 1.22
CA ASP A 10 -13.03 15.44 0.03
C ASP A 10 -11.65 14.95 0.49
N SER A 11 -11.28 13.72 0.12
CA SER A 11 -10.01 13.08 0.51
C SER A 11 -8.78 13.89 0.06
N ARG A 12 -8.93 14.76 -0.95
CA ARG A 12 -7.88 15.67 -1.41
C ARG A 12 -7.65 16.85 -0.47
N ARG A 13 -8.61 17.17 0.42
CA ARG A 13 -8.56 18.33 1.34
C ARG A 13 -8.14 17.96 2.77
N ILE A 14 -8.33 16.71 3.18
CA ILE A 14 -8.04 16.24 4.55
C ILE A 14 -6.61 15.69 4.73
N GLY A 15 -5.78 15.73 3.68
CA GLY A 15 -4.50 15.03 3.66
C GLY A 15 -4.66 13.52 3.53
N LEU A 16 -3.54 12.81 3.49
CA LEU A 16 -3.51 11.35 3.35
C LEU A 16 -3.82 10.68 4.69
N HIS A 17 -5.10 10.55 5.02
CA HIS A 17 -5.53 9.86 6.24
C HIS A 17 -5.39 8.33 6.08
N PRO A 18 -4.79 7.62 7.05
CA PRO A 18 -4.47 6.19 6.93
C PRO A 18 -5.69 5.27 6.84
N ASP A 19 -6.84 5.68 7.39
CA ASP A 19 -8.09 4.88 7.35
C ASP A 19 -8.83 4.96 5.99
N PHE A 20 -8.16 5.42 4.93
CA PHE A 20 -8.71 5.48 3.57
C PHE A 20 -7.78 4.81 2.56
N TRP A 21 -8.34 4.45 1.41
CA TRP A 21 -7.56 3.88 0.30
C TRP A 21 -6.62 4.92 -0.30
N GLN A 22 -5.32 4.60 -0.32
CA GLN A 22 -4.27 5.47 -0.87
C GLN A 22 -3.53 4.78 -2.02
N PRO A 23 -3.44 5.42 -3.21
CA PRO A 23 -2.67 4.86 -4.30
C PRO A 23 -1.16 5.02 -4.01
N LEU A 24 -0.43 3.90 -3.96
CA LEU A 24 1.02 3.91 -3.71
C LEU A 24 1.86 3.62 -4.95
N ALA A 25 1.29 2.97 -5.96
CA ALA A 25 1.98 2.67 -7.22
C ALA A 25 0.98 2.40 -8.35
N LEU A 26 1.46 2.57 -9.59
CA LEU A 26 0.76 2.03 -10.75
C LEU A 26 0.86 0.50 -10.77
N SER A 27 -0.22 -0.17 -11.16
CA SER A 27 -0.29 -1.64 -11.19
C SER A 27 0.85 -2.28 -12.03
N GLN A 28 1.24 -1.63 -13.13
CA GLN A 28 2.33 -2.06 -14.02
C GLN A 28 3.73 -1.95 -13.40
N SER A 29 3.90 -1.11 -12.38
CA SER A 29 5.16 -0.99 -11.64
C SER A 29 5.35 -2.15 -10.67
N VAL A 30 4.26 -2.80 -10.23
CA VAL A 30 4.29 -4.00 -9.38
C VAL A 30 4.38 -5.24 -10.27
N LYS A 31 5.61 -5.58 -10.65
CA LYS A 31 5.91 -6.74 -11.51
C LYS A 31 5.74 -8.05 -10.75
N LYS A 32 5.37 -9.13 -11.46
CA LYS A 32 5.35 -10.49 -10.89
C LYS A 32 6.75 -10.91 -10.44
N GLY A 33 6.82 -11.63 -9.32
CA GLY A 33 8.09 -12.18 -8.80
C GLY A 33 9.11 -11.09 -8.44
N LYS A 34 8.63 -9.89 -8.12
CA LYS A 34 9.43 -8.75 -7.67
C LYS A 34 8.71 -8.01 -6.55
N THR A 35 9.51 -7.51 -5.61
CA THR A 35 9.10 -6.56 -4.60
C THR A 35 9.35 -5.12 -5.04
N LEU A 36 8.42 -4.21 -4.72
CA LEU A 36 8.55 -2.77 -4.91
C LEU A 36 8.43 -2.07 -3.54
N GLY A 37 9.53 -1.49 -3.07
CA GLY A 37 9.52 -0.66 -1.86
C GLY A 37 8.89 0.72 -2.12
N VAL A 38 8.00 1.15 -1.23
CA VAL A 38 7.36 2.46 -1.21
C VAL A 38 7.28 2.98 0.24
N SER A 39 6.90 4.25 0.43
CA SER A 39 6.65 4.81 1.76
C SER A 39 5.33 5.56 1.78
N PHE A 40 4.61 5.46 2.89
CA PHE A 40 3.38 6.21 3.14
C PHE A 40 3.37 6.71 4.58
N ALA A 41 3.11 8.01 4.78
CA ALA A 41 3.09 8.62 6.11
C ALA A 41 4.34 8.35 6.98
N GLY A 42 5.49 8.10 6.34
CA GLY A 42 6.74 7.76 7.03
C GLY A 42 6.95 6.25 7.24
N ASP A 43 5.92 5.43 7.06
CA ASP A 43 5.99 3.98 7.20
C ASP A 43 6.50 3.32 5.92
N PRO A 44 7.51 2.42 6.01
CA PRO A 44 8.03 1.71 4.86
C PRO A 44 7.13 0.51 4.53
N ILE A 45 6.70 0.42 3.26
CA ILE A 45 5.78 -0.59 2.75
C ILE A 45 6.44 -1.31 1.57
N VAL A 46 6.26 -2.63 1.46
CA VAL A 46 6.63 -3.40 0.28
C VAL A 46 5.37 -3.86 -0.44
N LEU A 47 5.30 -3.58 -1.74
CA LEU A 47 4.27 -4.09 -2.64
C LEU A 47 4.83 -5.29 -3.40
N ALA A 48 4.06 -6.36 -3.52
CA ALA A 48 4.47 -7.54 -4.27
C ALA A 48 3.31 -8.15 -5.05
N ARG A 49 3.66 -8.76 -6.19
CA ARG A 49 2.72 -9.53 -6.99
C ARG A 49 3.19 -10.97 -7.09
N THR A 50 2.33 -11.90 -6.65
CA THR A 50 2.60 -13.33 -6.80
C THR A 50 2.64 -13.73 -8.26
N GLU A 51 3.22 -14.90 -8.56
CA GLU A 51 3.20 -15.45 -9.92
C GLU A 51 1.78 -15.67 -10.45
N ALA A 52 0.85 -16.07 -9.56
CA ALA A 52 -0.58 -16.18 -9.83
C ALA A 52 -1.28 -14.83 -10.08
N GLY A 53 -0.59 -13.70 -9.85
CA GLY A 53 -1.07 -12.35 -10.16
C GLY A 53 -1.71 -11.59 -9.01
N ALA A 54 -1.86 -12.21 -7.84
CA ALA A 54 -2.39 -11.57 -6.64
C ALA A 54 -1.42 -10.49 -6.13
N VAL A 55 -1.97 -9.34 -5.70
CA VAL A 55 -1.19 -8.22 -5.18
C VAL A 55 -1.42 -8.10 -3.68
N PHE A 56 -0.34 -7.83 -2.95
CA PHE A 56 -0.40 -7.56 -1.52
C PHE A 56 0.61 -6.49 -1.12
N ALA A 57 0.37 -5.91 0.06
CA ALA A 57 1.24 -4.94 0.69
C ALA A 57 1.58 -5.42 2.10
N LEU A 58 2.84 -5.30 2.50
CA LEU A 58 3.31 -5.59 3.86
C LEU A 58 4.12 -4.41 4.38
N GLU A 59 4.30 -4.32 5.69
CA GLU A 59 5.41 -3.52 6.24
C GLU A 59 6.71 -4.01 5.61
N ASP A 60 7.57 -3.10 5.16
CA ASP A 60 8.85 -3.44 4.55
C ASP A 60 9.89 -3.81 5.62
N ARG A 61 9.55 -4.83 6.43
CA ARG A 61 10.32 -5.31 7.57
C ARG A 61 10.09 -6.80 7.77
N CYS A 62 11.14 -7.60 7.64
CA CYS A 62 11.07 -9.02 7.93
C CYS A 62 10.78 -9.27 9.42
N ALA A 63 9.75 -10.04 9.74
CA ALA A 63 9.38 -10.36 11.11
C ALA A 63 10.48 -11.06 11.92
N HIS A 64 11.43 -11.74 11.25
CA HIS A 64 12.51 -12.47 11.92
C HIS A 64 13.69 -11.58 12.33
N ARG A 65 14.18 -10.72 11.43
CA ARG A 65 15.43 -9.95 11.63
C ARG A 65 15.32 -8.47 11.28
N GLN A 66 14.11 -7.98 11.01
CA GLN A 66 13.83 -6.58 10.67
C GLN A 66 14.55 -6.06 9.41
N VAL A 67 15.13 -6.95 8.60
CA VAL A 67 15.73 -6.60 7.30
C VAL A 67 14.60 -6.18 6.34
N PRO A 68 14.78 -5.13 5.52
CA PRO A 68 13.78 -4.72 4.54
C PRO A 68 13.45 -5.86 3.56
N LEU A 69 12.16 -6.17 3.43
CA LEU A 69 11.66 -7.20 2.53
C LEU A 69 11.90 -6.85 1.05
N ARG A 70 11.95 -5.55 0.71
CA ARG A 70 12.25 -5.06 -0.65
C ARG A 70 13.63 -5.47 -1.18
N LEU A 71 14.53 -5.93 -0.31
CA LEU A 71 15.86 -6.43 -0.68
C LEU A 71 15.85 -7.93 -1.03
N GLY A 72 14.70 -8.60 -0.84
CA GLY A 72 14.48 -9.97 -1.29
C GLY A 72 14.13 -10.07 -2.78
N THR A 73 13.53 -11.20 -3.15
CA THR A 73 13.11 -11.52 -4.52
C THR A 73 11.61 -11.67 -4.64
#